data_AF-A0A498HHU3-F1
#
_entry.id   AF-A0A498HHU3-F1
#
_cell.length_a   1.000
_cell.length_b   1.000
_cell.length_c   1.000
_cell.angle_alpha   90.00
_cell.angle_beta   90.00
_cell.angle_gamma   90.00
#
_symmetry.space_group_name_H-M   'P 1'
#
loop_
_entity.id
_entity.type
_entity.pdbx_description
1 polymer ?
#
loop_
_entity_poly.entity_id
_entity_poly.type
_entity_poly.pdbx_seq_one_letter_code
_entity_poly.pdbx_strand_id
1 'polypeptide(L)'
;MATARVLTVSNTSGLLSKTTSFPVKQSPYGTSLCFTRRRVASLSSSSRRSFNCTAIYKPDVQIREEGQPETLDYRLFFVDRSGQKVSPWHDIPLQVGDGAFNFVVEIPKESSAKMEVATDEPHTPIKQDTKKGKLRYYPYNINWNYGLLPQTWEDPTLANAEVEGAFGDNDPVDVVEIGDSRRRIGEILKVKPLAALAMIDEGELDWKIIAISLDDPRASLVNDIDDVEKHFPGTLTAIRDWFRDYKIPDGKPANKFGLGNKAANKDYALKVITETNESWAKLVKRSIPAGELCFNGGHHRSRRRARSTAAAAAAIVLHGVSENYEQKENMVYAILLTSSWNFLKSLLSWHKLQAQASSPSYGWPALYASVLLGVVFGLLSMFAALAVMVPATLVTWIAIVVLLAFFGKPRRALVVDGRKITREIVGIVMRILLKEGNLVAAGCAVLGYFALFRRNGE
;
A
#
# COMPACT_ATOMS: atom_id res chain seq x y z
N MET A 1 -66.87 -31.40 -18.60
CA MET A 1 -66.88 -30.26 -17.66
C MET A 1 -65.91 -29.22 -18.22
N ALA A 2 -66.37 -28.32 -19.11
CA ALA A 2 -66.88 -26.97 -18.81
C ALA A 2 -65.76 -26.07 -18.23
N THR A 3 -65.35 -24.94 -18.82
CA THR A 3 -65.93 -24.10 -19.90
C THR A 3 -64.86 -23.13 -20.43
N ALA A 4 -64.90 -22.90 -21.73
CA ALA A 4 -64.15 -21.88 -22.48
C ALA A 4 -64.68 -20.46 -22.25
N ARG A 5 -63.89 -19.44 -22.60
CA ARG A 5 -64.37 -18.23 -23.28
C ARG A 5 -63.25 -17.46 -24.00
N VAL A 6 -63.27 -17.58 -25.32
CA VAL A 6 -62.81 -16.59 -26.31
C VAL A 6 -63.88 -15.52 -26.43
N LEU A 7 -63.52 -14.25 -26.67
CA LEU A 7 -64.29 -13.36 -27.55
C LEU A 7 -63.42 -12.23 -28.11
N THR A 8 -63.60 -12.00 -29.40
CA THR A 8 -62.96 -11.07 -30.32
C THR A 8 -63.83 -9.84 -30.59
N VAL A 9 -63.16 -8.69 -30.80
CA VAL A 9 -63.42 -7.63 -31.82
C VAL A 9 -64.73 -6.82 -31.78
N SER A 10 -64.63 -5.47 -31.84
CA SER A 10 -65.16 -4.62 -32.95
C SER A 10 -64.91 -3.12 -32.76
N ASN A 11 -64.58 -2.48 -33.89
CA ASN A 11 -64.45 -1.06 -34.18
C ASN A 11 -65.74 -0.25 -33.94
N THR A 12 -65.62 1.09 -33.76
CA THR A 12 -66.11 2.11 -34.71
C THR A 12 -65.83 3.57 -34.26
N SER A 13 -65.07 4.28 -35.10
CA SER A 13 -65.24 5.65 -35.62
C SER A 13 -65.71 6.85 -34.77
N GLY A 14 -64.97 7.96 -34.92
CA GLY A 14 -65.41 9.32 -34.62
C GLY A 14 -64.43 10.39 -35.12
N LEU A 15 -64.64 10.87 -36.35
CA LEU A 15 -64.01 12.03 -37.01
C LEU A 15 -64.28 13.34 -36.24
N LEU A 16 -63.32 14.28 -36.17
CA LEU A 16 -63.54 15.66 -36.66
C LEU A 16 -62.25 16.50 -36.70
N SER A 17 -62.03 17.02 -37.91
CA SER A 17 -61.02 17.95 -38.39
C SER A 17 -61.11 19.36 -37.82
N LYS A 18 -59.98 20.09 -37.81
CA LYS A 18 -59.91 21.46 -38.37
C LYS A 18 -58.47 21.86 -38.68
N THR A 19 -58.19 21.88 -39.98
CA THR A 19 -57.13 22.62 -40.67
C THR A 19 -57.45 24.12 -40.67
N THR A 20 -56.43 24.97 -40.52
CA THR A 20 -56.31 26.24 -41.25
C THR A 20 -54.84 26.57 -41.46
N SER A 21 -54.57 27.19 -42.60
CA SER A 21 -53.29 27.27 -43.28
C SER A 21 -53.04 28.68 -43.80
N PHE A 22 -51.79 29.15 -43.69
CA PHE A 22 -51.10 30.20 -44.48
C PHE A 22 -51.56 31.68 -44.30
N PRO A 23 -50.70 32.71 -44.57
CA PRO A 23 -49.62 32.71 -45.57
C PRO A 23 -48.29 33.42 -45.27
N VAL A 24 -47.36 33.17 -46.20
CA VAL A 24 -46.04 33.77 -46.48
C VAL A 24 -46.16 35.22 -46.97
N LYS A 25 -45.19 36.10 -46.62
CA LYS A 25 -44.81 37.30 -47.38
C LYS A 25 -43.31 37.57 -47.29
N GLN A 26 -42.70 37.91 -48.43
CA GLN A 26 -41.30 38.29 -48.64
C GLN A 26 -41.10 39.83 -48.68
N SER A 27 -39.95 40.30 -48.12
CA SER A 27 -39.05 41.43 -48.54
C SER A 27 -39.56 42.89 -48.61
N PRO A 28 -38.72 43.97 -48.73
CA PRO A 28 -37.26 44.20 -48.48
C PRO A 28 -37.00 45.44 -47.56
N TYR A 29 -35.71 45.79 -47.35
CA TYR A 29 -35.09 47.13 -47.19
C TYR A 29 -34.04 47.17 -46.06
N GLY A 30 -32.79 47.42 -46.45
CA GLY A 30 -31.67 47.62 -45.55
C GLY A 30 -31.50 49.08 -45.13
N THR A 31 -30.72 49.27 -44.06
CA THR A 31 -29.90 50.46 -43.86
C THR A 31 -28.67 50.09 -43.05
N SER A 32 -27.51 50.48 -43.61
CA SER A 32 -26.20 50.45 -42.97
C SER A 32 -26.18 51.44 -41.81
N LEU A 33 -25.53 51.07 -40.70
CA LEU A 33 -24.91 52.04 -39.79
C LEU A 33 -23.61 51.44 -39.25
N CYS A 34 -22.50 51.89 -39.85
CA CYS A 34 -21.15 51.77 -39.31
C CYS A 34 -21.05 52.59 -38.02
N PHE A 35 -20.59 51.98 -36.93
CA PHE A 35 -19.88 52.68 -35.87
C PHE A 35 -18.65 51.88 -35.44
N THR A 36 -17.50 52.48 -35.70
CA THR A 36 -16.18 52.04 -35.27
C THR A 36 -16.00 52.09 -33.76
N ARG A 37 -15.15 51.16 -33.27
CA ARG A 37 -14.07 51.32 -32.27
C ARG A 37 -14.28 50.55 -30.95
N ARG A 38 -13.56 49.43 -30.78
CA ARG A 38 -12.32 49.33 -29.97
C ARG A 38 -11.88 47.87 -29.82
N ARG A 39 -10.57 47.67 -29.98
CA ARG A 39 -9.83 46.45 -29.62
C ARG A 39 -10.06 46.09 -28.16
N VAL A 40 -10.34 44.82 -27.90
CA VAL A 40 -9.87 44.12 -26.70
C VAL A 40 -9.28 42.80 -27.17
N ALA A 41 -7.97 42.65 -26.98
CA ALA A 41 -7.26 41.41 -27.21
C ALA A 41 -7.65 40.41 -26.12
N SER A 42 -8.27 39.28 -26.49
CA SER A 42 -8.34 38.12 -25.59
C SER A 42 -7.21 37.17 -25.91
N LEU A 43 -6.44 36.85 -24.87
CA LEU A 43 -5.26 36.03 -24.91
C LEU A 43 -5.50 34.64 -25.51
N SER A 44 -4.45 34.18 -26.17
CA SER A 44 -4.22 32.86 -26.74
C SER A 44 -4.79 31.70 -25.92
N SER A 45 -5.68 30.91 -26.52
CA SER A 45 -5.87 29.52 -26.09
C SER A 45 -4.59 28.75 -26.45
N SER A 46 -3.78 28.47 -25.42
CA SER A 46 -2.69 27.51 -25.55
C SER A 46 -3.32 26.14 -25.80
N SER A 47 -3.39 25.75 -27.08
CA SER A 47 -3.63 24.39 -27.50
C SER A 47 -2.57 23.51 -26.82
N ARG A 48 -2.96 22.83 -25.75
CA ARG A 48 -2.17 21.72 -25.19
C ARG A 48 -2.17 20.65 -26.25
N ARG A 49 -1.11 20.63 -27.06
CA ARG A 49 -0.80 19.49 -27.92
C ARG A 49 -0.64 18.28 -26.99
N SER A 50 -1.62 17.38 -27.02
CA SER A 50 -1.43 16.01 -26.56
C SER A 50 -0.27 15.44 -27.36
N PHE A 51 0.80 15.05 -26.67
CA PHE A 51 1.88 14.30 -27.29
C PHE A 51 1.38 12.88 -27.53
N ASN A 52 0.58 12.68 -28.58
CA ASN A 52 0.33 11.35 -29.10
C ASN A 52 1.64 10.90 -29.74
N CYS A 53 2.42 10.12 -29.00
CA CYS A 53 3.55 9.38 -29.57
C CYS A 53 2.97 8.21 -30.38
N THR A 54 2.42 8.51 -31.57
CA THR A 54 2.10 7.50 -32.58
C THR A 54 3.38 7.13 -33.33
N ALA A 55 4.40 6.67 -32.59
CA ALA A 55 5.39 5.81 -33.21
C ALA A 55 4.64 4.53 -33.59
N ILE A 56 4.61 4.17 -34.87
CA ILE A 56 4.07 2.90 -35.36
C ILE A 56 4.94 1.79 -34.77
N TYR A 57 4.68 1.43 -33.53
CA TYR A 57 5.33 0.33 -32.84
C TYR A 57 4.69 -0.96 -33.36
N LYS A 58 5.32 -1.55 -34.37
CA LYS A 58 5.07 -2.93 -34.83
C LYS A 58 6.33 -3.81 -34.63
N PRO A 59 6.91 -3.92 -33.43
CA PRO A 59 7.76 -5.07 -33.21
C PRO A 59 6.84 -6.28 -33.22
N ASP A 60 7.15 -7.23 -34.09
CA ASP A 60 6.72 -8.60 -33.88
C ASP A 60 7.49 -9.05 -32.64
N VAL A 61 6.91 -8.79 -31.46
CA VAL A 61 7.51 -9.14 -30.18
C VAL A 61 7.41 -10.65 -30.04
N GLN A 62 8.53 -11.29 -29.76
CA GLN A 62 8.61 -12.73 -29.54
C GLN A 62 8.90 -13.02 -28.07
N ILE A 63 8.46 -14.17 -27.62
CA ILE A 63 8.69 -14.66 -26.27
C ILE A 63 9.99 -15.46 -26.24
N ARG A 64 10.82 -15.24 -25.22
CA ARG A 64 12.01 -16.01 -24.92
C ARG A 64 12.00 -16.45 -23.47
N GLU A 65 11.91 -17.75 -23.27
CA GLU A 65 11.94 -18.36 -21.94
C GLU A 65 13.39 -18.64 -21.51
N GLU A 66 13.70 -18.32 -20.27
CA GLU A 66 14.96 -18.62 -19.59
C GLU A 66 14.63 -19.36 -18.27
N GLY A 67 15.39 -20.41 -17.96
CA GLY A 67 15.06 -21.31 -16.84
C GLY A 67 14.06 -22.41 -17.21
N GLN A 68 13.78 -23.31 -16.27
CA GLN A 68 12.78 -24.37 -16.47
C GLN A 68 11.41 -23.92 -15.96
N PRO A 69 10.29 -24.21 -16.64
CA PRO A 69 8.96 -23.94 -16.08
C PRO A 69 8.80 -24.54 -14.67
N GLU A 70 7.97 -23.90 -13.84
CA GLU A 70 7.74 -24.30 -12.44
C GLU A 70 9.02 -24.31 -11.57
N THR A 71 9.93 -23.38 -11.83
CA THR A 71 11.11 -23.13 -10.98
C THR A 71 11.23 -21.66 -10.59
N LEU A 72 12.00 -21.36 -9.54
CA LEU A 72 12.19 -19.99 -9.03
C LEU A 72 12.98 -19.10 -10.00
N ASP A 73 13.81 -19.69 -10.86
CA ASP A 73 14.62 -19.02 -11.87
C ASP A 73 13.91 -18.85 -13.22
N TYR A 74 12.72 -19.40 -13.41
CA TYR A 74 11.94 -19.24 -14.64
C TYR A 74 11.63 -17.76 -14.91
N ARG A 75 11.96 -17.29 -16.11
CA ARG A 75 11.65 -15.95 -16.61
C ARG A 75 11.19 -16.02 -18.05
N LEU A 76 10.11 -15.33 -18.34
CA LEU A 76 9.61 -15.13 -19.69
C LEU A 76 9.92 -13.70 -20.13
N PHE A 77 10.92 -13.56 -21.00
CA PHE A 77 11.32 -12.29 -21.59
C PHE A 77 10.61 -12.04 -22.92
N PHE A 78 10.48 -10.76 -23.26
CA PHE A 78 10.04 -10.32 -24.57
C PHE A 78 11.24 -9.82 -25.36
N VAL A 79 11.31 -10.15 -26.65
CA VAL A 79 12.37 -9.70 -27.55
C VAL A 79 11.81 -9.15 -28.85
N ASP A 80 12.43 -8.12 -29.40
CA ASP A 80 12.09 -7.62 -30.73
C ASP A 80 12.71 -8.49 -31.85
N ARG A 81 12.45 -8.13 -33.10
CA ARG A 81 13.01 -8.84 -34.28
C ARG A 81 14.54 -8.82 -34.33
N SER A 82 15.19 -7.87 -33.65
CA SER A 82 16.66 -7.78 -33.56
C SER A 82 17.23 -8.62 -32.41
N GLY A 83 16.37 -9.22 -31.59
CA GLY A 83 16.76 -9.99 -30.40
C GLY A 83 17.01 -9.13 -29.16
N GLN A 84 16.71 -7.82 -29.21
CA GLN A 84 16.84 -6.95 -28.04
C GLN A 84 15.67 -7.17 -27.08
N LYS A 85 15.96 -7.20 -25.77
CA LYS A 85 14.94 -7.37 -24.73
C LYS A 85 14.03 -6.15 -24.69
N VAL A 86 12.73 -6.43 -24.70
CA VAL A 86 11.61 -5.49 -24.62
C VAL A 86 10.98 -5.66 -23.24
N SER A 87 10.72 -4.55 -22.55
CA SER A 87 9.96 -4.55 -21.32
C SER A 87 8.47 -4.65 -21.64
N PRO A 88 7.75 -5.71 -21.21
CA PRO A 88 6.31 -5.79 -21.40
C PRO A 88 5.56 -4.68 -20.66
N TRP A 89 6.11 -4.14 -19.57
CA TRP A 89 5.51 -3.02 -18.87
C TRP A 89 5.76 -1.68 -19.57
N HIS A 90 6.98 -1.40 -20.02
CA HIS A 90 7.34 -0.04 -20.44
C HIS A 90 7.38 0.18 -21.96
N ASP A 91 7.78 -0.84 -22.72
CA ASP A 91 8.07 -0.66 -24.15
C ASP A 91 6.88 -1.02 -25.04
N ILE A 92 5.97 -1.87 -24.57
CA ILE A 92 4.71 -2.15 -25.28
C ILE A 92 3.79 -0.92 -25.14
N PRO A 93 3.33 -0.30 -26.22
CA PRO A 93 2.42 0.84 -26.16
C PRO A 93 1.10 0.44 -25.50
N LEU A 94 0.57 1.30 -24.64
CA LEU A 94 -0.76 1.12 -24.08
C LEU A 94 -1.85 1.06 -25.17
N GLN A 95 -1.84 2.03 -26.09
CA GLN A 95 -2.88 2.18 -27.12
C GLN A 95 -2.37 1.78 -28.51
N VAL A 96 -3.25 1.13 -29.28
CA VAL A 96 -2.94 0.65 -30.65
C VAL A 96 -3.66 1.47 -31.73
N GLY A 97 -4.54 2.39 -31.33
CA GLY A 97 -5.47 3.13 -32.21
C GLY A 97 -6.92 2.64 -32.04
N ASP A 98 -7.88 3.40 -32.58
CA ASP A 98 -9.31 3.05 -32.63
C ASP A 98 -9.96 2.71 -31.27
N GLY A 99 -9.42 3.26 -30.18
CA GLY A 99 -9.90 2.98 -28.82
C GLY A 99 -9.54 1.59 -28.29
N ALA A 100 -8.62 0.88 -28.96
CA ALA A 100 -8.11 -0.42 -28.55
C ALA A 100 -6.81 -0.30 -27.75
N PHE A 101 -6.64 -1.23 -26.80
CA PHE A 101 -5.50 -1.27 -25.89
C PHE A 101 -4.74 -2.59 -26.07
N ASN A 102 -3.42 -2.55 -25.90
CA ASN A 102 -2.65 -3.78 -25.73
C ASN A 102 -2.89 -4.32 -24.33
N PHE A 103 -3.06 -5.63 -24.24
CA PHE A 103 -3.17 -6.39 -23.00
C PHE A 103 -2.11 -7.48 -23.02
N VAL A 104 -1.28 -7.55 -22.00
CA VAL A 104 -0.25 -8.58 -21.85
C VAL A 104 -0.81 -9.67 -20.94
N VAL A 105 -0.98 -10.87 -21.48
CA VAL A 105 -1.48 -12.02 -20.72
C VAL A 105 -0.39 -12.54 -19.79
N GLU A 106 -0.67 -12.62 -18.51
CA GLU A 106 0.22 -13.18 -17.49
C GLU A 106 -0.24 -14.56 -17.06
N ILE A 107 -1.55 -14.71 -16.79
CA ILE A 107 -2.15 -15.94 -16.28
C ILE A 107 -3.22 -16.42 -17.27
N PRO A 108 -3.00 -17.56 -17.95
CA PRO A 108 -4.00 -18.17 -18.82
C PRO A 108 -5.29 -18.48 -18.07
N LYS A 109 -6.43 -18.32 -18.76
CA LYS A 109 -7.72 -18.84 -18.31
C LYS A 109 -7.60 -20.29 -17.83
N GLU A 110 -8.31 -20.61 -16.74
CA GLU A 110 -8.37 -21.93 -16.10
C GLU A 110 -7.00 -22.43 -15.60
N SER A 111 -6.15 -21.52 -15.10
CA SER A 111 -4.88 -21.88 -14.46
C SER A 111 -4.72 -21.21 -13.09
N SER A 112 -3.74 -21.65 -12.30
CA SER A 112 -3.54 -21.20 -10.92
C SER A 112 -2.14 -20.68 -10.62
N ALA A 113 -1.15 -20.86 -11.51
CA ALA A 113 0.17 -20.30 -11.30
C ALA A 113 0.07 -18.76 -11.30
N LYS A 114 0.42 -18.12 -10.17
CA LYS A 114 0.40 -16.66 -10.07
C LYS A 114 1.61 -16.10 -10.79
N MET A 115 1.47 -15.89 -12.09
CA MET A 115 2.46 -15.24 -12.94
C MET A 115 2.22 -13.73 -12.93
N GLU A 116 3.29 -12.97 -12.92
CA GLU A 116 3.24 -11.50 -12.91
C GLU A 116 4.50 -10.92 -13.54
N VAL A 117 4.38 -9.70 -14.03
CA VAL A 117 5.52 -8.91 -14.48
C VAL A 117 6.41 -8.59 -13.28
N ALA A 118 7.70 -8.85 -13.42
CA ALA A 118 8.69 -8.54 -12.41
C ALA A 118 9.04 -7.04 -12.45
N THR A 119 8.23 -6.20 -11.82
CA THR A 119 8.40 -4.73 -11.77
C THR A 119 9.74 -4.30 -11.17
N ASP A 120 10.38 -5.19 -10.40
CA ASP A 120 11.67 -5.01 -9.73
C ASP A 120 12.88 -5.53 -10.54
N GLU A 121 12.69 -6.15 -11.70
CA GLU A 121 13.73 -6.77 -12.52
C GLU A 121 14.00 -6.06 -13.86
N PRO A 122 15.26 -6.06 -14.35
CA PRO A 122 15.59 -5.50 -15.66
C PRO A 122 14.77 -6.10 -16.79
N HIS A 123 14.24 -5.22 -17.65
CA HIS A 123 13.34 -5.59 -18.75
C HIS A 123 12.04 -6.27 -18.30
N THR A 124 11.73 -6.22 -17.01
CA THR A 124 10.44 -6.61 -16.42
C THR A 124 9.88 -7.93 -16.99
N PRO A 125 10.62 -9.05 -16.96
CA PRO A 125 10.11 -10.34 -17.46
C PRO A 125 8.89 -10.80 -16.66
N ILE A 126 8.08 -11.69 -17.23
CA ILE A 126 7.05 -12.38 -16.45
C ILE A 126 7.73 -13.50 -15.63
N LYS A 127 7.41 -13.58 -14.34
CA LYS A 127 7.87 -14.62 -13.41
C LYS A 127 6.71 -15.12 -12.56
N GLN A 128 6.87 -16.27 -11.91
CA GLN A 128 5.90 -16.71 -10.91
C GLN A 128 6.18 -16.03 -9.56
N ASP A 129 5.14 -15.50 -8.93
CA ASP A 129 5.19 -14.95 -7.57
C ASP A 129 5.64 -16.04 -6.58
N THR A 130 6.25 -15.61 -5.48
CA THR A 130 6.76 -16.51 -4.43
C THR A 130 6.19 -16.15 -3.06
N LYS A 131 5.77 -17.17 -2.30
CA LYS A 131 5.29 -17.03 -0.93
C LYS A 131 6.09 -17.97 -0.04
N LYS A 132 6.79 -17.43 0.97
CA LYS A 132 7.65 -18.19 1.89
C LYS A 132 8.70 -19.05 1.16
N GLY A 133 9.31 -18.49 0.10
CA GLY A 133 10.35 -19.16 -0.70
C GLY A 133 9.85 -20.28 -1.62
N LYS A 134 8.54 -20.44 -1.78
CA LYS A 134 7.91 -21.39 -2.72
C LYS A 134 7.12 -20.65 -3.78
N LEU A 135 7.00 -21.27 -4.95
CA LEU A 135 6.15 -20.80 -6.03
C LEU A 135 4.71 -20.67 -5.55
N ARG A 136 4.07 -19.55 -5.86
CA ARG A 136 2.71 -19.25 -5.44
C ARG A 136 1.71 -19.72 -6.49
N TYR A 137 0.69 -20.40 -6.00
CA TYR A 137 -0.48 -20.77 -6.77
C TYR A 137 -1.70 -20.16 -6.09
N TYR A 138 -2.68 -19.72 -6.88
CA TYR A 138 -4.00 -19.42 -6.35
C TYR A 138 -4.66 -20.69 -5.82
N PRO A 139 -5.45 -20.61 -4.73
CA PRO A 139 -6.15 -21.76 -4.20
C PRO A 139 -7.26 -22.28 -5.14
N TYR A 140 -7.69 -21.45 -6.09
CA TYR A 140 -8.62 -21.78 -7.16
C TYR A 140 -8.06 -21.28 -8.49
N ASN A 141 -8.44 -21.92 -9.60
CA ASN A 141 -8.07 -21.41 -10.91
C ASN A 141 -8.74 -20.06 -11.16
N ILE A 142 -8.04 -19.17 -11.86
CA ILE A 142 -8.68 -17.98 -12.46
C ILE A 142 -9.46 -18.42 -13.70
N ASN A 143 -10.72 -18.00 -13.83
CA ASN A 143 -11.60 -18.47 -14.91
C ASN A 143 -11.53 -17.60 -16.17
N TRP A 144 -10.60 -16.66 -16.22
CA TRP A 144 -10.42 -15.66 -17.27
C TRP A 144 -8.94 -15.52 -17.60
N ASN A 145 -8.62 -15.00 -18.79
CA ASN A 145 -7.23 -14.61 -19.04
C ASN A 145 -6.96 -13.34 -18.22
N TYR A 146 -5.83 -13.32 -17.54
CA TYR A 146 -5.48 -12.26 -16.60
C TYR A 146 -4.09 -11.74 -16.87
N GLY A 147 -3.87 -10.47 -16.58
CA GLY A 147 -2.58 -9.81 -16.73
C GLY A 147 -2.75 -8.31 -16.64
N LEU A 148 -2.02 -7.55 -17.46
CA LEU A 148 -1.91 -6.10 -17.29
C LEU A 148 -2.11 -5.26 -18.55
N LEU A 149 -2.40 -3.98 -18.35
CA LEU A 149 -2.22 -2.93 -19.35
C LEU A 149 -0.81 -2.34 -19.27
N PRO A 150 -0.01 -2.40 -20.34
CA PRO A 150 1.33 -1.85 -20.34
C PRO A 150 1.28 -0.32 -20.25
N GLN A 151 2.35 0.30 -19.79
CA GLN A 151 2.47 1.75 -19.59
C GLN A 151 1.39 2.33 -18.68
N THR A 152 0.91 1.55 -17.72
CA THR A 152 0.07 2.03 -16.61
C THR A 152 0.79 1.79 -15.29
N TRP A 153 0.43 2.54 -14.26
CA TRP A 153 0.97 2.38 -12.91
C TRP A 153 0.01 2.95 -11.88
N GLU A 154 -0.34 2.14 -10.90
CA GLU A 154 -1.15 2.53 -9.74
C GLU A 154 -0.26 3.19 -8.69
N ASP A 155 -0.18 4.52 -8.74
CA ASP A 155 0.73 5.30 -7.90
C ASP A 155 0.38 5.17 -6.39
N PRO A 156 1.25 4.59 -5.56
CA PRO A 156 1.00 4.39 -4.13
C PRO A 156 1.07 5.70 -3.32
N THR A 157 1.43 6.82 -3.95
CA THR A 157 1.53 8.13 -3.30
C THR A 157 0.29 9.00 -3.52
N LEU A 158 -0.62 8.59 -4.40
CA LEU A 158 -1.83 9.32 -4.75
C LEU A 158 -3.06 8.61 -4.17
N ALA A 159 -3.72 9.24 -3.21
CA ALA A 159 -4.99 8.74 -2.68
C ALA A 159 -6.14 8.96 -3.67
N ASN A 160 -6.94 7.92 -3.92
CA ASN A 160 -8.12 8.00 -4.76
C ASN A 160 -9.32 8.54 -3.95
N ALA A 161 -9.76 9.76 -4.25
CA ALA A 161 -10.85 10.41 -3.51
C ALA A 161 -12.22 9.75 -3.68
N GLU A 162 -12.44 9.02 -4.79
CA GLU A 162 -13.72 8.35 -5.07
C GLU A 162 -13.81 6.96 -4.42
N VAL A 163 -12.67 6.41 -4.00
CA VAL A 163 -12.57 5.09 -3.37
C VAL A 163 -11.93 5.20 -1.99
N GLU A 164 -12.64 5.88 -1.08
CA GLU A 164 -12.30 5.99 0.36
C GLU A 164 -10.88 6.51 0.67
N GLY A 165 -10.22 7.18 -0.29
CA GLY A 165 -8.85 7.65 -0.11
C GLY A 165 -7.79 6.53 -0.17
N ALA A 166 -8.13 5.37 -0.74
CA ALA A 166 -7.18 4.27 -0.92
C ALA A 166 -6.03 4.66 -1.87
N PHE A 167 -4.84 4.12 -1.61
CA PHE A 167 -3.63 4.35 -2.41
C PHE A 167 -3.43 3.20 -3.39
N GLY A 168 -2.82 3.45 -4.55
CA GLY A 168 -2.54 2.39 -5.53
C GLY A 168 -1.59 1.31 -4.99
N ASP A 169 -1.68 0.11 -5.55
CA ASP A 169 -0.90 -1.08 -5.17
C ASP A 169 0.54 -1.12 -5.72
N ASN A 170 0.97 -0.05 -6.40
CA ASN A 170 2.31 0.12 -6.98
C ASN A 170 2.61 -0.78 -8.20
N ASP A 171 1.61 -1.45 -8.78
CA ASP A 171 1.74 -2.30 -9.95
C ASP A 171 1.06 -1.68 -11.20
N PRO A 172 1.21 -2.27 -12.40
CA PRO A 172 0.45 -1.89 -13.58
C PRO A 172 -1.01 -2.31 -13.42
N VAL A 173 -1.94 -1.58 -14.05
CA VAL A 173 -3.37 -1.87 -13.95
C VAL A 173 -3.71 -3.26 -14.47
N ASP A 174 -4.43 -4.01 -13.64
CA ASP A 174 -4.85 -5.37 -13.94
C ASP A 174 -6.02 -5.44 -14.92
N VAL A 175 -6.04 -6.51 -15.71
CA VAL A 175 -7.08 -6.81 -16.70
C VAL A 175 -7.61 -8.22 -16.51
N VAL A 176 -8.93 -8.33 -16.55
CA VAL A 176 -9.67 -9.58 -16.65
C VAL A 176 -10.30 -9.64 -18.03
N GLU A 177 -9.74 -10.47 -18.91
CA GLU A 177 -10.22 -10.63 -20.29
C GLU A 177 -11.26 -11.76 -20.36
N ILE A 178 -12.48 -11.40 -20.75
CA ILE A 178 -13.66 -12.26 -20.61
C ILE A 178 -13.96 -13.15 -21.82
N GLY A 179 -13.11 -13.12 -22.84
CA GLY A 179 -13.27 -13.91 -24.05
C GLY A 179 -13.32 -15.42 -23.80
N ASP A 180 -13.80 -16.14 -24.81
CA ASP A 180 -13.99 -17.58 -24.69
C ASP A 180 -12.65 -18.34 -24.70
N SER A 181 -11.74 -17.93 -25.58
CA SER A 181 -10.47 -18.61 -25.83
C SER A 181 -9.48 -18.48 -24.69
N ARG A 182 -8.87 -19.60 -24.29
CA ARG A 182 -7.69 -19.61 -23.40
C ARG A 182 -6.45 -19.11 -24.15
N ARG A 183 -5.71 -18.19 -23.53
CA ARG A 183 -4.55 -17.50 -24.11
C ARG A 183 -3.25 -17.99 -23.48
N ARG A 184 -2.11 -17.69 -24.11
CA ARG A 184 -0.78 -18.12 -23.61
C ARG A 184 -0.15 -17.03 -22.74
N ILE A 185 0.68 -17.44 -21.78
CA ILE A 185 1.53 -16.52 -21.01
C ILE A 185 2.37 -15.71 -22.00
N GLY A 186 2.40 -14.39 -21.82
CA GLY A 186 3.12 -13.43 -22.64
C GLY A 186 2.45 -13.09 -23.97
N GLU A 187 1.28 -13.64 -24.29
CA GLU A 187 0.52 -13.24 -25.48
C GLU A 187 0.05 -11.79 -25.35
N ILE A 188 0.21 -11.00 -26.41
CA ILE A 188 -0.24 -9.60 -26.46
C ILE A 188 -1.51 -9.54 -27.30
N LEU A 189 -2.61 -9.16 -26.67
CA LEU A 189 -3.92 -9.06 -27.31
C LEU A 189 -4.32 -7.60 -27.49
N LYS A 190 -5.12 -7.35 -28.52
CA LYS A 190 -5.88 -6.10 -28.61
C LYS A 190 -7.21 -6.29 -27.92
N VAL A 191 -7.48 -5.46 -26.92
CA VAL A 191 -8.71 -5.53 -26.14
C VAL A 191 -9.44 -4.19 -26.16
N LYS A 192 -10.74 -4.23 -25.89
CA LYS A 192 -11.51 -3.04 -25.52
C LYS A 192 -11.99 -3.15 -24.06
N PRO A 193 -11.80 -2.10 -23.24
CA PRO A 193 -12.35 -2.03 -21.90
C PRO A 193 -13.88 -1.93 -21.91
N LEU A 194 -14.51 -2.56 -20.92
CA LEU A 194 -15.96 -2.65 -20.77
C LEU A 194 -16.44 -2.16 -19.41
N ALA A 195 -15.65 -2.41 -18.36
CA ALA A 195 -15.99 -2.02 -16.99
C ALA A 195 -14.73 -1.96 -16.11
N ALA A 196 -14.86 -1.42 -14.90
CA ALA A 196 -13.81 -1.43 -13.88
C ALA A 196 -14.35 -1.85 -12.51
N LEU A 197 -13.62 -2.68 -11.79
CA LEU A 197 -13.88 -3.00 -10.39
C LEU A 197 -12.78 -2.37 -9.52
N ALA A 198 -13.20 -1.63 -8.48
CA ALA A 198 -12.30 -1.04 -7.50
C ALA A 198 -12.07 -2.04 -6.35
N MET A 199 -11.13 -2.98 -6.48
CA MET A 199 -10.83 -3.87 -5.35
C MET A 199 -10.00 -3.13 -4.31
N ILE A 200 -10.28 -3.37 -3.04
CA ILE A 200 -9.42 -2.96 -1.92
C ILE A 200 -8.74 -4.21 -1.39
N ASP A 201 -7.47 -4.38 -1.75
CA ASP A 201 -6.64 -5.50 -1.35
C ASP A 201 -5.73 -5.09 -0.20
N GLU A 202 -6.01 -5.58 1.01
CA GLU A 202 -5.21 -5.29 2.21
C GLU A 202 -4.97 -3.78 2.50
N GLY A 203 -5.85 -2.91 1.99
CA GLY A 203 -5.80 -1.46 2.16
C GLY A 203 -5.32 -0.69 0.94
N GLU A 204 -4.84 -1.40 -0.08
CA GLU A 204 -4.40 -0.86 -1.37
C GLU A 204 -5.54 -0.95 -2.38
N LEU A 205 -5.65 0.06 -3.23
CA LEU A 205 -6.54 0.08 -4.38
C LEU A 205 -5.86 -0.70 -5.50
N ASP A 206 -6.60 -1.68 -5.99
CA ASP A 206 -6.17 -2.59 -7.05
C ASP A 206 -7.30 -2.63 -8.09
N TRP A 207 -7.11 -1.94 -9.21
CA TRP A 207 -8.14 -1.85 -10.25
C TRP A 207 -8.17 -3.09 -11.12
N LYS A 208 -9.34 -3.74 -11.21
CA LYS A 208 -9.58 -4.81 -12.18
C LYS A 208 -10.37 -4.26 -13.37
N ILE A 209 -9.70 -4.04 -14.49
CA ILE A 209 -10.35 -3.65 -15.75
C ILE A 209 -10.94 -4.89 -16.40
N ILE A 210 -12.24 -4.86 -16.67
CA ILE A 210 -12.91 -5.92 -17.42
C ILE A 210 -12.83 -5.56 -18.90
N ALA A 211 -12.28 -6.45 -19.70
CA ALA A 211 -12.06 -6.22 -21.13
C ALA A 211 -12.40 -7.46 -21.95
N ILE A 212 -12.55 -7.28 -23.26
CA ILE A 212 -12.71 -8.39 -24.21
C ILE A 212 -11.73 -8.23 -25.37
N SER A 213 -11.12 -9.34 -25.79
CA SER A 213 -10.30 -9.39 -27.00
C SER A 213 -11.11 -8.98 -28.22
N LEU A 214 -10.53 -8.17 -29.10
CA LEU A 214 -11.16 -7.79 -30.37
C LEU A 214 -11.27 -8.97 -31.35
N ASP A 215 -10.51 -10.05 -31.12
CA ASP A 215 -10.59 -11.28 -31.91
C ASP A 215 -11.70 -12.21 -31.43
N ASP A 216 -12.35 -11.92 -30.29
CA ASP A 216 -13.47 -12.74 -29.81
C ASP A 216 -14.71 -12.56 -30.71
N PRO A 217 -15.40 -13.63 -31.12
CA PRO A 217 -16.59 -13.54 -31.96
C PRO A 217 -17.73 -12.69 -31.37
N ARG A 218 -17.79 -12.54 -30.04
CA ARG A 218 -18.78 -11.71 -29.34
C ARG A 218 -18.29 -10.29 -29.07
N ALA A 219 -17.05 -9.94 -29.44
CA ALA A 219 -16.50 -8.61 -29.19
C ALA A 219 -17.43 -7.52 -29.74
N SER A 220 -17.97 -7.67 -30.96
CA SER A 220 -18.88 -6.67 -31.55
C SER A 220 -20.20 -6.49 -30.79
N LEU A 221 -20.62 -7.48 -30.00
CA LEU A 221 -21.87 -7.46 -29.25
C LEU A 221 -21.78 -6.73 -27.90
N VAL A 222 -20.56 -6.49 -27.41
CA VAL A 222 -20.34 -5.98 -26.05
C VAL A 222 -19.55 -4.68 -26.08
N ASN A 223 -20.17 -3.56 -25.75
CA ASN A 223 -19.54 -2.23 -25.85
C ASN A 223 -19.53 -1.43 -24.55
N ASP A 224 -20.31 -1.85 -23.56
CA ASP A 224 -20.34 -1.30 -22.21
C ASP A 224 -20.76 -2.39 -21.20
N ILE A 225 -20.78 -2.03 -19.91
CA ILE A 225 -21.08 -2.91 -18.78
C ILE A 225 -22.42 -3.66 -18.91
N ASP A 226 -23.47 -3.01 -19.41
CA ASP A 226 -24.80 -3.62 -19.54
C ASP A 226 -24.81 -4.75 -20.58
N ASP A 227 -24.01 -4.61 -21.64
CA ASP A 227 -23.87 -5.66 -22.66
C ASP A 227 -23.13 -6.88 -22.11
N VAL A 228 -22.24 -6.69 -21.12
CA VAL A 228 -21.54 -7.80 -20.45
C VAL A 228 -22.57 -8.71 -19.79
N GLU A 229 -23.47 -8.16 -18.98
CA GLU A 229 -24.47 -8.99 -18.28
C GLU A 229 -25.46 -9.63 -19.27
N LYS A 230 -25.74 -8.95 -20.39
CA LYS A 230 -26.62 -9.49 -21.45
C LYS A 230 -26.00 -10.66 -22.22
N HIS A 231 -24.72 -10.60 -22.55
CA HIS A 231 -24.04 -11.57 -23.42
C HIS A 231 -23.11 -12.55 -22.67
N PHE A 232 -22.82 -12.26 -21.41
CA PHE A 232 -21.99 -13.00 -20.46
C PHE A 232 -22.65 -13.00 -19.06
N PRO A 233 -23.88 -13.49 -18.92
CA PRO A 233 -24.67 -13.36 -17.68
C PRO A 233 -23.95 -13.94 -16.47
N GLY A 234 -23.97 -13.20 -15.36
CA GLY A 234 -23.32 -13.54 -14.10
C GLY A 234 -21.81 -13.31 -14.06
N THR A 235 -21.17 -12.95 -15.18
CA THR A 235 -19.69 -12.86 -15.27
C THR A 235 -19.11 -11.79 -14.35
N LEU A 236 -19.71 -10.60 -14.31
CA LEU A 236 -19.23 -9.52 -13.43
C LEU A 236 -19.31 -9.91 -11.94
N THR A 237 -20.39 -10.62 -11.57
CA THR A 237 -20.57 -11.14 -10.21
C THR A 237 -19.54 -12.21 -9.90
N ALA A 238 -19.29 -13.14 -10.82
CA ALA A 238 -18.30 -14.19 -10.65
C ALA A 238 -16.88 -13.64 -10.51
N ILE A 239 -16.52 -12.63 -11.30
CA ILE A 239 -15.20 -11.95 -11.21
C ILE A 239 -15.06 -11.29 -9.84
N ARG A 240 -16.04 -10.49 -9.42
CA ARG A 240 -16.03 -9.84 -8.11
C ARG A 240 -15.91 -10.86 -6.98
N ASP A 241 -16.70 -11.94 -7.02
CA ASP A 241 -16.71 -12.95 -5.95
C ASP A 241 -15.41 -13.75 -5.90
N TRP A 242 -14.79 -14.03 -7.05
CA TRP A 242 -13.47 -14.65 -7.10
C TRP A 242 -12.43 -13.76 -6.39
N PHE A 243 -12.36 -12.48 -6.76
CA PHE A 243 -11.41 -11.52 -6.17
C PHE A 243 -11.72 -11.17 -4.71
N ARG A 244 -12.99 -11.27 -4.29
CA ARG A 244 -13.40 -11.18 -2.88
C ARG A 244 -12.79 -12.32 -2.07
N ASP A 245 -12.88 -13.55 -2.57
CA ASP A 245 -12.71 -14.75 -1.76
C ASP A 245 -11.36 -15.47 -1.94
N TYR A 246 -10.57 -15.13 -2.97
CA TYR A 246 -9.38 -15.92 -3.34
C TYR A 246 -8.30 -16.00 -2.24
N LYS A 247 -8.26 -15.06 -1.29
CA LYS A 247 -7.31 -15.08 -0.17
C LYS A 247 -7.87 -15.74 1.10
N ILE A 248 -9.15 -16.13 1.12
CA ILE A 248 -9.78 -16.78 2.30
C ILE A 248 -9.10 -18.11 2.64
N PRO A 249 -8.77 -19.00 1.69
CA PRO A 249 -8.05 -20.25 2.00
C PRO A 249 -6.66 -20.03 2.60
N ASP A 250 -6.07 -18.87 2.36
CA ASP A 250 -4.81 -18.44 2.94
C ASP A 250 -4.96 -17.87 4.37
N GLY A 251 -6.17 -17.88 4.93
CA GLY A 251 -6.50 -17.34 6.26
C GLY A 251 -6.66 -15.82 6.29
N LYS A 252 -6.74 -15.15 5.14
CA LYS A 252 -6.99 -13.70 5.06
C LYS A 252 -8.49 -13.41 5.00
N PRO A 253 -8.95 -12.22 5.42
CA PRO A 253 -10.34 -11.83 5.24
C PRO A 253 -10.70 -11.69 3.76
N ALA A 254 -12.00 -11.66 3.48
CA ALA A 254 -12.52 -11.29 2.17
C ALA A 254 -12.07 -9.87 1.79
N ASN A 255 -11.64 -9.68 0.54
CA ASN A 255 -11.34 -8.36 0.00
C ASN A 255 -12.62 -7.52 -0.12
N LYS A 256 -12.46 -6.20 -0.04
CA LYS A 256 -13.58 -5.26 -0.19
C LYS A 256 -13.57 -4.65 -1.59
N PHE A 257 -14.67 -3.99 -1.95
CA PHE A 257 -14.75 -3.24 -3.19
C PHE A 257 -15.27 -1.83 -2.95
N GLY A 258 -14.64 -0.87 -3.62
CA GLY A 258 -15.11 0.51 -3.74
C GLY A 258 -16.38 0.62 -4.58
N LEU A 259 -16.80 1.87 -4.82
CA LEU A 259 -17.90 2.21 -5.73
C LEU A 259 -19.21 1.44 -5.46
N GLY A 260 -19.48 1.15 -4.18
CA GLY A 260 -20.67 0.42 -3.76
C GLY A 260 -20.67 -1.08 -4.11
N ASN A 261 -19.49 -1.71 -4.19
CA ASN A 261 -19.31 -3.12 -4.54
C ASN A 261 -19.84 -3.51 -5.94
N LYS A 262 -19.82 -2.55 -6.87
CA LYS A 262 -20.30 -2.72 -8.25
C LYS A 262 -19.20 -2.37 -9.24
N ALA A 263 -19.27 -3.01 -10.41
CA ALA A 263 -18.46 -2.59 -11.54
C ALA A 263 -18.95 -1.23 -12.06
N ALA A 264 -18.01 -0.34 -12.33
CA ALA A 264 -18.24 0.92 -13.01
C ALA A 264 -18.23 0.71 -14.53
N ASN A 265 -18.91 1.58 -15.27
CA ASN A 265 -19.06 1.47 -16.72
C ASN A 265 -17.75 1.69 -17.49
N LYS A 266 -17.82 1.55 -18.81
CA LYS A 266 -16.66 1.72 -19.70
C LYS A 266 -16.01 3.09 -19.58
N ASP A 267 -16.78 4.17 -19.50
CA ASP A 267 -16.22 5.53 -19.39
C ASP A 267 -15.37 5.69 -18.13
N TYR A 268 -15.83 5.11 -17.02
CA TYR A 268 -15.06 5.06 -15.78
C TYR A 268 -13.79 4.21 -15.93
N ALA A 269 -13.88 3.06 -16.59
CA ALA A 269 -12.70 2.23 -16.89
C ALA A 269 -11.67 3.01 -17.71
N LEU A 270 -12.09 3.74 -18.75
CA LEU A 270 -11.20 4.58 -19.56
C LEU A 270 -10.57 5.72 -18.75
N LYS A 271 -11.31 6.31 -17.80
CA LYS A 271 -10.76 7.28 -16.85
C LYS A 271 -9.63 6.66 -16.02
N VAL A 272 -9.85 5.50 -15.40
CA VAL A 272 -8.85 4.78 -14.60
C VAL A 272 -7.59 4.48 -15.42
N ILE A 273 -7.76 3.95 -16.63
CA ILE A 273 -6.64 3.64 -17.54
C ILE A 273 -5.85 4.91 -17.90
N THR A 274 -6.56 6.03 -18.11
CA THR A 274 -5.91 7.31 -18.42
C THR A 274 -5.11 7.84 -17.23
N GLU A 275 -5.70 7.85 -16.03
CA GLU A 275 -5.05 8.34 -14.81
C GLU A 275 -3.80 7.53 -14.46
N THR A 276 -3.86 6.21 -14.59
CA THR A 276 -2.73 5.30 -14.32
C THR A 276 -1.66 5.37 -15.42
N ASN A 277 -2.03 5.64 -16.67
CA ASN A 277 -1.06 5.98 -17.73
C ASN A 277 -0.35 7.30 -17.46
N GLU A 278 -1.06 8.32 -16.97
CA GLU A 278 -0.44 9.59 -16.56
C GLU A 278 0.54 9.39 -15.40
N SER A 279 0.18 8.56 -14.42
CA SER A 279 1.06 8.17 -13.30
C SER A 279 2.31 7.44 -13.80
N TRP A 280 2.16 6.46 -14.69
CA TRP A 280 3.30 5.80 -15.33
C TRP A 280 4.18 6.78 -16.12
N ALA A 281 3.59 7.72 -16.85
CA ALA A 281 4.34 8.72 -17.59
C ALA A 281 5.16 9.62 -16.65
N LYS A 282 4.62 9.93 -15.45
CA LYS A 282 5.35 10.66 -14.40
C LYS A 282 6.48 9.82 -13.80
N LEU A 283 6.25 8.53 -13.59
CA LEU A 283 7.23 7.56 -13.11
C LEU A 283 8.43 7.47 -14.06
N VAL A 284 8.20 7.23 -15.35
CA VAL A 284 9.28 7.09 -16.37
C VAL A 284 10.03 8.40 -16.60
N LYS A 285 9.36 9.56 -16.51
CA LYS A 285 10.01 10.88 -16.56
C LYS A 285 10.80 11.21 -15.29
N ARG A 286 10.79 10.35 -14.27
CA ARG A 286 11.40 10.57 -12.93
C ARG A 286 10.89 11.83 -12.23
N SER A 287 9.65 12.22 -12.52
CA SER A 287 8.98 13.32 -11.80
C SER A 287 8.47 12.89 -10.42
N ILE A 288 8.45 11.58 -10.15
CA ILE A 288 8.08 10.95 -8.87
C ILE A 288 9.22 10.00 -8.46
N PRO A 289 9.56 9.87 -7.16
CA PRO A 289 10.55 8.89 -6.69
C PRO A 289 10.10 7.46 -7.01
N ALA A 290 10.93 6.71 -7.73
CA ALA A 290 10.55 5.40 -8.27
C ALA A 290 10.69 4.20 -7.32
N GLY A 291 11.17 4.41 -6.09
CA GLY A 291 11.42 3.30 -5.17
C GLY A 291 12.36 2.22 -5.74
N GLU A 292 11.91 0.96 -5.71
CA GLU A 292 12.65 -0.22 -6.20
C GLU A 292 12.31 -0.63 -7.64
N LEU A 293 11.42 0.12 -8.31
CA LEU A 293 10.94 -0.19 -9.66
C LEU A 293 12.06 -0.08 -10.72
N CYS A 294 12.05 -0.99 -11.69
CA CYS A 294 13.03 -1.01 -12.78
C CYS A 294 12.68 -0.02 -13.91
N PHE A 295 13.68 0.43 -14.68
CA PHE A 295 13.52 1.30 -15.85
C PHE A 295 14.42 0.85 -16.99
N ASN A 296 13.97 1.02 -18.23
CA ASN A 296 14.86 0.91 -19.38
C ASN A 296 15.79 2.12 -19.49
N GLY A 297 17.07 1.86 -19.72
CA GLY A 297 18.08 2.90 -19.98
C GLY A 297 18.80 3.40 -18.73
N GLY A 298 19.63 2.54 -18.12
CA GLY A 298 20.60 2.96 -17.12
C GLY A 298 21.25 1.77 -16.44
N HIS A 299 22.54 1.58 -16.71
CA HIS A 299 23.41 0.65 -15.98
C HIS A 299 23.35 0.98 -14.48
N HIS A 300 22.44 0.37 -13.73
CA HIS A 300 22.54 0.38 -12.29
C HIS A 300 23.56 -0.68 -11.92
N ARG A 301 24.80 -0.24 -11.66
CA ARG A 301 25.76 -1.02 -10.88
C ARG A 301 25.01 -1.63 -9.71
N SER A 302 24.96 -2.95 -9.70
CA SER A 302 24.35 -3.79 -8.68
C SER A 302 24.65 -3.23 -7.29
N ARG A 303 23.68 -2.54 -6.71
CA ARG A 303 23.55 -2.37 -5.26
C ARG A 303 22.76 -3.54 -4.65
N ARG A 304 22.59 -4.63 -5.41
CA ARG A 304 21.79 -5.81 -5.03
C ARG A 304 22.49 -6.72 -4.00
N ARG A 305 23.80 -6.61 -3.80
CA ARG A 305 24.50 -7.44 -2.78
C ARG A 305 24.61 -6.79 -1.40
N ALA A 306 24.29 -5.50 -1.27
CA ALA A 306 24.38 -4.76 -0.01
C ALA A 306 23.04 -4.63 0.74
N ARG A 307 21.89 -4.84 0.08
CA ARG A 307 20.56 -4.63 0.69
C ARG A 307 19.98 -5.88 1.36
N SER A 308 20.08 -7.07 0.75
CA SER A 308 19.63 -8.30 1.44
C SER A 308 20.57 -8.66 2.60
N THR A 309 21.87 -8.36 2.46
CA THR A 309 22.85 -8.52 3.54
C THR A 309 22.66 -7.47 4.65
N ALA A 310 22.28 -6.23 4.34
CA ALA A 310 22.01 -5.22 5.37
C ALA A 310 20.66 -5.43 6.08
N ALA A 311 19.62 -5.93 5.40
CA ALA A 311 18.35 -6.27 6.05
C ALA A 311 18.48 -7.53 6.90
N ALA A 312 19.18 -8.56 6.42
CA ALA A 312 19.53 -9.73 7.21
C ALA A 312 20.48 -9.37 8.36
N ALA A 313 21.48 -8.50 8.14
CA ALA A 313 22.36 -8.01 9.20
C ALA A 313 21.60 -7.13 10.20
N ALA A 314 20.65 -6.31 9.77
CA ALA A 314 19.80 -5.52 10.67
C ALA A 314 18.87 -6.42 11.48
N ALA A 315 18.29 -7.46 10.88
CA ALA A 315 17.49 -8.45 11.59
C ALA A 315 18.35 -9.25 12.58
N ILE A 316 19.55 -9.71 12.19
CA ILE A 316 20.51 -10.41 13.06
C ILE A 316 21.04 -9.48 14.16
N VAL A 317 21.28 -8.20 13.87
CA VAL A 317 21.67 -7.18 14.87
C VAL A 317 20.51 -6.89 15.80
N LEU A 318 19.27 -6.77 15.32
CA LEU A 318 18.10 -6.52 16.18
C LEU A 318 17.78 -7.75 17.06
N HIS A 319 17.88 -8.97 16.53
CA HIS A 319 17.70 -10.21 17.29
C HIS A 319 18.84 -10.41 18.29
N GLY A 320 20.10 -10.21 17.86
CA GLY A 320 21.28 -10.33 18.71
C GLY A 320 21.40 -9.21 19.75
N VAL A 321 20.85 -8.02 19.48
CA VAL A 321 20.66 -6.96 20.48
C VAL A 321 19.58 -7.38 21.47
N SER A 322 18.45 -7.95 21.02
CA SER A 322 17.36 -8.39 21.92
C SER A 322 17.78 -9.49 22.91
N GLU A 323 18.49 -10.54 22.45
CA GLU A 323 18.91 -11.65 23.33
C GLU A 323 20.06 -11.25 24.28
N ASN A 324 21.00 -10.40 23.83
CA ASN A 324 22.01 -9.84 24.73
C ASN A 324 21.43 -8.79 25.69
N TYR A 325 20.26 -8.23 25.39
CA TYR A 325 19.55 -7.28 26.25
C TYR A 325 19.00 -7.98 27.48
N GLU A 326 18.24 -9.05 27.28
CA GLU A 326 17.57 -9.78 28.36
C GLU A 326 18.58 -10.37 29.36
N GLN A 327 19.73 -10.83 28.87
CA GLN A 327 20.79 -11.39 29.72
C GLN A 327 21.59 -10.31 30.48
N LYS A 328 21.81 -9.13 29.90
CA LYS A 328 22.48 -8.00 30.58
C LYS A 328 21.56 -7.29 31.57
N GLU A 329 20.27 -7.18 31.27
CA GLU A 329 19.27 -6.58 32.14
C GLU A 329 19.14 -7.36 33.46
N ASN A 330 19.02 -8.69 33.36
CA ASN A 330 18.99 -9.59 34.51
C ASN A 330 20.26 -9.50 35.38
N MET A 331 21.43 -9.32 34.76
CA MET A 331 22.70 -9.16 35.47
C MET A 331 22.79 -7.80 36.20
N VAL A 332 22.35 -6.72 35.56
CA VAL A 332 22.33 -5.37 36.18
C VAL A 332 21.35 -5.34 37.34
N TYR A 333 20.15 -5.92 37.19
CA TYR A 333 19.20 -6.06 38.29
C TYR A 333 19.74 -6.93 39.43
N ALA A 334 20.43 -8.03 39.13
CA ALA A 334 21.05 -8.88 40.15
C ALA A 334 22.17 -8.15 40.92
N ILE A 335 23.03 -7.38 40.23
CA ILE A 335 24.10 -6.59 40.86
C ILE A 335 23.50 -5.47 41.72
N LEU A 336 22.50 -4.75 41.21
CA LEU A 336 21.82 -3.70 41.96
C LEU A 336 21.12 -4.25 43.20
N LEU A 337 20.38 -5.35 43.08
CA LEU A 337 19.73 -6.02 44.22
C LEU A 337 20.75 -6.50 45.26
N THR A 338 21.86 -7.09 44.82
CA THR A 338 22.91 -7.59 45.72
C THR A 338 23.64 -6.43 46.42
N SER A 339 23.95 -5.35 45.70
CA SER A 339 24.58 -4.16 46.25
C SER A 339 23.67 -3.43 47.25
N SER A 340 22.38 -3.26 46.93
CA SER A 340 21.39 -2.66 47.83
C SER A 340 21.18 -3.51 49.07
N TRP A 341 21.17 -4.85 48.95
CA TRP A 341 21.05 -5.76 50.09
C TRP A 341 22.27 -5.69 51.02
N ASN A 342 23.48 -5.63 50.46
CA ASN A 342 24.71 -5.49 51.23
C ASN A 342 24.80 -4.12 51.92
N PHE A 343 24.36 -3.05 51.25
CA PHE A 343 24.27 -1.71 51.84
C PHE A 343 23.28 -1.68 53.01
N LEU A 344 22.10 -2.29 52.87
CA LEU A 344 21.12 -2.41 53.95
C LEU A 344 21.68 -3.16 55.16
N LYS A 345 22.42 -4.25 54.94
CA LYS A 345 23.13 -4.98 56.01
C LYS A 345 24.18 -4.12 56.71
N SER A 346 24.95 -3.34 55.95
CA SER A 346 25.96 -2.43 56.51
C SER A 346 25.33 -1.32 57.35
N LEU A 347 24.21 -0.73 56.89
CA LEU A 347 23.44 0.27 57.63
C LEU A 347 22.82 -0.30 58.91
N LEU A 348 22.25 -1.51 58.85
CA LEU A 348 21.74 -2.22 60.02
C LEU A 348 22.85 -2.52 61.05
N SER A 349 24.04 -2.89 60.58
CA SER A 349 25.20 -3.13 61.45
C SER A 349 25.69 -1.84 62.12
N TRP A 350 25.80 -0.75 61.36
CA TRP A 350 26.17 0.57 61.88
C TRP A 350 25.15 1.06 62.92
N HIS A 351 23.86 0.90 62.66
CA HIS A 351 22.80 1.28 63.60
C HIS A 351 22.86 0.46 64.90
N LYS A 352 23.17 -0.85 64.83
CA LYS A 352 23.40 -1.66 66.04
C LYS A 352 24.58 -1.16 66.88
N LEU A 353 25.67 -0.76 66.21
CA LEU A 353 26.85 -0.18 66.85
C LEU A 353 26.54 1.18 67.53
N GLN A 354 25.73 2.03 66.89
CA GLN A 354 25.29 3.29 67.51
C GLN A 354 24.30 3.07 68.67
N ALA A 355 23.38 2.10 68.56
CA ALA A 355 22.44 1.77 69.63
C ALA A 355 23.13 1.25 70.90
N GLN A 356 24.32 0.65 70.79
CA GLN A 356 25.14 0.23 71.93
C GLN A 356 26.01 1.34 72.52
N ALA A 357 26.16 2.48 71.83
CA ALA A 357 27.11 3.55 72.19
C ALA A 357 26.46 4.80 72.81
N SER A 358 25.13 4.89 72.88
CA SER A 358 24.44 6.10 73.36
C SER A 358 23.25 5.82 74.29
N SER A 359 23.25 6.45 75.45
CA SER A 359 22.09 6.62 76.36
C SER A 359 20.90 7.31 75.66
N PRO A 360 19.65 7.10 76.14
CA PRO A 360 18.46 7.30 75.33
C PRO A 360 18.18 8.79 75.13
N SER A 361 18.40 9.27 73.91
CA SER A 361 17.93 10.59 73.49
C SER A 361 17.24 10.47 72.13
N TYR A 362 15.94 10.75 72.17
CA TYR A 362 14.96 11.08 71.13
C TYR A 362 15.26 10.69 69.68
N GLY A 363 14.30 9.98 69.07
CA GLY A 363 14.28 9.36 67.72
C GLY A 363 14.66 10.17 66.47
N TRP A 364 15.41 11.27 66.61
CA TRP A 364 16.12 11.97 65.55
C TRP A 364 17.13 11.09 64.78
N PRO A 365 17.88 10.15 65.40
CA PRO A 365 18.81 9.29 64.65
C PRO A 365 18.08 8.33 63.68
N ALA A 366 16.94 7.77 64.08
CA ALA A 366 16.17 6.85 63.26
C ALA A 366 15.44 7.57 62.11
N LEU A 367 14.97 8.79 62.35
CA LEU A 367 14.35 9.63 61.31
C LEU A 367 15.39 10.07 60.27
N TYR A 368 16.60 10.48 60.71
CA TYR A 368 17.69 10.82 59.79
C TYR A 368 18.18 9.61 58.98
N ALA A 369 18.32 8.45 59.63
CA ALA A 369 18.75 7.21 58.95
C ALA A 369 17.72 6.70 57.93
N SER A 370 16.42 6.79 58.23
CA SER A 370 15.35 6.40 57.30
C SER A 370 15.22 7.33 56.11
N VAL A 371 15.37 8.65 56.30
CA VAL A 371 15.41 9.63 55.21
C VAL A 371 16.63 9.42 54.32
N LEU A 372 17.81 9.20 54.91
CA LEU A 372 19.04 8.94 54.15
C LEU A 372 18.93 7.64 53.33
N LEU A 373 18.37 6.58 53.92
CA LEU A 373 18.11 5.32 53.21
C LEU A 373 17.13 5.51 52.05
N GLY A 374 16.05 6.26 52.25
CA GLY A 374 15.07 6.58 51.21
C GLY A 374 15.68 7.37 50.05
N VAL A 375 16.54 8.35 50.33
CA VAL A 375 17.23 9.15 49.31
C VAL A 375 18.22 8.30 48.50
N VAL A 376 19.06 7.51 49.18
CA VAL A 376 20.06 6.65 48.49
C VAL A 376 19.36 5.59 47.63
N PHE A 377 18.31 4.95 48.15
CA PHE A 377 17.57 3.94 47.39
C PHE A 377 16.76 4.55 46.22
N GLY A 378 16.18 5.74 46.41
CA GLY A 378 15.53 6.49 45.35
C GLY A 378 16.49 6.85 44.21
N LEU A 379 17.70 7.32 44.53
CA LEU A 379 18.73 7.61 43.54
C LEU A 379 19.18 6.34 42.79
N LEU A 380 19.44 5.25 43.51
CA LEU A 380 19.81 3.96 42.90
C LEU A 380 18.72 3.41 41.97
N SER A 381 17.45 3.53 42.37
CA SER A 381 16.31 3.14 41.53
C SER A 381 16.21 4.00 40.26
N MET A 382 16.43 5.32 40.37
CA MET A 382 16.47 6.20 39.20
C MET A 382 17.60 5.85 38.24
N PHE A 383 18.80 5.54 38.74
CA PHE A 383 19.92 5.08 37.92
C PHE A 383 19.61 3.76 37.21
N ALA A 384 18.97 2.81 37.90
CA ALA A 384 18.53 1.54 37.32
C ALA A 384 17.51 1.75 36.18
N ALA A 385 16.50 2.58 36.42
CA ALA A 385 15.48 2.88 35.43
C ALA A 385 16.05 3.62 34.22
N LEU A 386 17.02 4.54 34.41
CA LEU A 386 17.74 5.18 33.30
C LEU A 386 18.56 4.17 32.48
N ALA A 387 19.20 3.20 33.13
CA ALA A 387 20.00 2.17 32.46
C ALA A 387 19.14 1.28 31.54
N VAL A 388 17.86 1.07 31.86
CA VAL A 388 16.91 0.30 31.04
C VAL A 388 16.21 1.17 29.99
N MET A 389 15.84 2.40 30.35
CA MET A 389 15.10 3.30 29.46
C MET A 389 15.95 3.85 28.32
N VAL A 390 17.22 4.23 28.58
CA VAL A 390 18.10 4.82 27.56
C VAL A 390 18.29 3.88 26.35
N PRO A 391 18.51 2.58 26.54
CA PRO A 391 18.65 1.70 25.41
C PRO A 391 17.33 1.29 24.74
N ALA A 392 16.25 1.10 25.50
CA ALA A 392 14.93 0.84 24.92
C ALA A 392 14.49 2.00 24.01
N THR A 393 14.75 3.24 24.44
CA THR A 393 14.52 4.43 23.62
C THR A 393 15.45 4.50 22.41
N LEU A 394 16.72 4.09 22.55
CA LEU A 394 17.65 4.00 21.41
C LEU A 394 17.19 2.97 20.36
N VAL A 395 16.76 1.79 20.78
CA VAL A 395 16.25 0.73 19.88
C VAL A 395 14.98 1.20 19.18
N THR A 396 14.04 1.78 19.93
CA THR A 396 12.80 2.34 19.37
C THR A 396 13.11 3.47 18.38
N TRP A 397 14.07 4.34 18.69
CA TRP A 397 14.50 5.41 17.80
C TRP A 397 15.13 4.87 16.52
N ILE A 398 16.03 3.88 16.62
CA ILE A 398 16.65 3.22 15.47
C ILE A 398 15.57 2.55 14.61
N ALA A 399 14.62 1.84 15.21
CA ALA A 399 13.53 1.19 14.49
C ALA A 399 12.66 2.19 13.71
N ILE A 400 12.29 3.32 14.32
CA ILE A 400 11.54 4.40 13.66
C ILE A 400 12.36 5.03 12.53
N VAL A 401 13.64 5.31 12.74
CA VAL A 401 14.52 5.87 11.70
C VAL A 401 14.67 4.90 10.53
N VAL A 402 14.80 3.60 10.81
CA VAL A 402 14.89 2.55 9.80
C VAL A 402 13.59 2.46 9.01
N LEU A 403 12.42 2.39 9.67
CA LEU A 403 11.10 2.40 9.02
C LEU A 403 10.90 3.65 8.15
N LEU A 404 11.19 4.84 8.67
CA LEU A 404 11.06 6.09 7.92
C LEU A 404 12.05 6.19 6.74
N ALA A 405 13.21 5.54 6.84
CA ALA A 405 14.14 5.42 5.72
C ALA A 405 13.64 4.45 4.64
N PHE A 406 12.87 3.42 5.01
CA PHE A 406 12.15 2.56 4.07
C PHE A 406 11.00 3.30 3.35
N PHE A 407 10.31 4.24 4.01
CA PHE A 407 9.27 5.09 3.40
C PHE A 407 9.80 6.24 2.50
N GLY A 408 11.07 6.23 2.10
CA GLY A 408 11.58 7.10 1.04
C GLY A 408 11.71 8.60 1.37
N LYS A 409 11.54 9.02 2.64
CA LYS A 409 11.68 10.43 3.02
C LYS A 409 13.13 10.93 2.82
N PRO A 410 13.35 12.19 2.41
CA PRO A 410 14.69 12.75 2.27
C PRO A 410 15.43 12.83 3.62
N ARG A 411 16.72 12.43 3.64
CA ARG A 411 17.56 12.30 4.86
C ARG A 411 17.55 13.52 5.79
N ARG A 412 17.36 14.72 5.25
CA ARG A 412 17.32 15.96 6.05
C ARG A 412 16.01 16.09 6.85
N ALA A 413 14.87 15.69 6.28
CA ALA A 413 13.58 15.69 6.98
C ALA A 413 13.56 14.64 8.09
N LEU A 414 14.12 13.45 7.82
CA LEU A 414 14.29 12.37 8.80
C LEU A 414 15.05 12.80 10.06
N VAL A 415 16.13 13.57 9.93
CA VAL A 415 16.92 14.02 11.08
C VAL A 415 16.16 15.07 11.90
N VAL A 416 15.34 15.92 11.26
CA VAL A 416 14.52 16.93 11.95
C VAL A 416 13.38 16.26 12.70
N ASP A 417 12.62 15.40 12.03
CA ASP A 417 11.49 14.67 12.61
C ASP A 417 11.96 13.71 13.72
N GLY A 418 13.07 12.99 13.46
CA GLY A 418 13.70 12.11 14.45
C GLY A 418 14.16 12.87 15.70
N ARG A 419 14.75 14.07 15.56
CA ARG A 419 15.12 14.92 16.72
C ARG A 419 13.90 15.42 17.50
N LYS A 420 12.80 15.73 16.81
CA LYS A 420 11.55 16.17 17.45
C LYS A 420 10.95 15.04 18.29
N ILE A 421 10.82 13.85 17.71
CA ILE A 421 10.31 12.65 18.38
C ILE A 421 11.20 12.27 19.57
N THR A 422 12.53 12.33 19.40
CA THR A 422 13.49 12.05 20.50
C THR A 422 13.26 12.99 21.68
N ARG A 423 13.06 14.29 21.41
CA ARG A 423 12.83 15.28 22.46
C ARG A 423 11.51 15.03 23.21
N GLU A 424 10.46 14.65 22.49
CA GLU A 424 9.16 14.31 23.08
C GLU A 424 9.26 13.06 23.96
N ILE A 425 9.91 12.00 23.47
CA ILE A 425 10.12 10.75 24.23
C ILE A 425 10.97 11.02 25.47
N VAL A 426 12.12 11.69 25.33
CA VAL A 426 12.99 12.03 26.48
C VAL A 426 12.25 12.86 27.51
N GLY A 427 11.39 13.80 27.08
CA GLY A 427 10.56 14.60 27.98
C GLY A 427 9.55 13.77 28.77
N ILE A 428 8.89 12.81 28.12
CA ILE A 428 7.95 11.89 28.78
C ILE A 428 8.68 10.99 29.77
N VAL A 429 9.81 10.40 29.36
CA VAL A 429 10.61 9.50 30.19
C VAL A 429 11.14 10.22 31.44
N MET A 430 11.66 11.44 31.31
CA MET A 430 12.14 12.22 32.45
C MET A 430 11.01 12.56 33.44
N ARG A 431 9.80 12.86 32.96
CA ARG A 431 8.65 13.10 33.85
C ARG A 431 8.24 11.85 34.61
N ILE A 432 8.24 10.69 33.95
CA ILE A 432 7.93 9.40 34.60
C ILE A 432 9.00 9.07 35.64
N LEU A 433 10.28 9.18 35.28
CA LEU A 433 11.40 8.90 36.19
C LEU A 433 11.39 9.76 37.45
N LEU A 434 11.10 11.06 37.32
CA LEU A 434 11.00 11.96 38.48
C LEU A 434 9.79 11.65 39.35
N LYS A 435 8.66 11.26 38.75
CA LYS A 435 7.43 10.92 39.49
C LYS A 435 7.58 9.59 40.24
N GLU A 436 8.02 8.54 39.54
CA GLU A 436 8.19 7.20 40.10
C GLU A 436 9.38 7.14 41.07
N GLY A 437 10.48 7.84 40.77
CA GLY A 437 11.64 7.92 41.67
C GLY A 437 11.30 8.57 43.01
N ASN A 438 10.51 9.65 43.00
CA ASN A 438 10.03 10.29 44.22
C ASN A 438 9.05 9.40 45.01
N LEU A 439 8.17 8.66 44.33
CA LEU A 439 7.26 7.70 44.94
C LEU A 439 8.01 6.56 45.64
N VAL A 440 9.03 5.99 44.99
CA VAL A 440 9.88 4.93 45.55
C VAL A 440 10.67 5.43 46.75
N ALA A 441 11.29 6.63 46.64
CA ALA A 441 12.02 7.24 47.75
C ALA A 441 11.13 7.46 48.99
N ALA A 442 9.89 7.94 48.78
CA ALA A 442 8.92 8.14 49.85
C ALA A 442 8.49 6.80 50.49
N GLY A 443 8.19 5.78 49.69
CA GLY A 443 7.83 4.44 50.18
C GLY A 443 8.95 3.80 51.02
N CYS A 444 10.19 3.90 50.56
CA CYS A 444 11.36 3.38 51.28
C CYS A 444 11.64 4.14 52.59
N ALA A 445 11.45 5.46 52.61
CA ALA A 445 11.58 6.25 53.83
C ALA A 445 10.54 5.88 54.88
N VAL A 446 9.27 5.69 54.47
CA VAL A 446 8.17 5.27 55.37
C VAL A 446 8.41 3.86 55.91
N LEU A 447 8.71 2.90 55.03
CA LEU A 447 8.98 1.51 55.45
C LEU A 447 10.24 1.40 56.32
N GLY A 448 11.29 2.17 56.00
CA GLY A 448 12.50 2.26 56.80
C GLY A 448 12.23 2.83 58.19
N TYR A 449 11.40 3.87 58.30
CA TYR A 449 10.98 4.43 59.57
C TYR A 449 10.23 3.40 60.42
N PHE A 450 9.21 2.72 59.87
CA PHE A 450 8.46 1.70 60.61
C PHE A 450 9.30 0.49 61.01
N ALA A 451 10.24 0.05 60.15
CA ALA A 451 11.14 -1.06 60.46
C ALA A 451 12.13 -0.71 61.58
N LEU A 452 12.60 0.53 61.64
CA LEU A 452 13.47 1.02 62.72
C LEU A 452 12.68 1.27 64.01
N PHE A 453 11.46 1.81 63.92
CA PHE A 453 10.62 2.12 65.09
C PHE A 453 10.05 0.88 65.76
N ARG A 454 9.60 -0.12 64.98
CA ARG A 454 9.08 -1.40 65.51
C ARG A 454 10.12 -2.23 66.25
N ARG A 455 11.42 -1.98 65.99
CA ARG A 455 12.54 -2.69 66.62
C ARG A 455 13.09 -2.01 67.87
N ASN A 456 12.68 -0.77 68.16
CA ASN A 456 13.02 -0.04 69.38
C ASN A 456 11.93 -0.18 70.48
N GLY A 457 10.86 -0.93 70.21
CA GLY A 457 9.75 -1.20 71.13
C GLY A 457 9.71 -2.61 71.72
N GLU A 458 10.68 -3.45 71.36
CA GLU A 458 11.07 -4.69 72.07
C GLU A 458 12.42 -4.46 72.73
#